data_AF-A0A7Y9BNM2-F1
#
_entry.id   AF-A0A7Y9BNM2-F1
#
_cell.length_a   1.000
_cell.length_b   1.000
_cell.length_c   1.000
_cell.angle_alpha   90.00
_cell.angle_beta   90.00
_cell.angle_gamma   90.00
#
_symmetry.space_group_name_H-M   'P 1'
#
loop_
_entity.id
_entity.type
_entity.pdbx_description
1 polymer ?
#
loop_
_entity_poly.entity_id
_entity_poly.type
_entity_poly.pdbx_seq_one_letter_code
_entity_poly.pdbx_strand_id
1 'polypeptide(L)' 'MTAEAAWQKSSYCGEGEACVYVLSTPGHLVRVADRADPAHLVLATTQAAWADFLRAVKERG' A
#
# COMPACT_ATOMS: atom_id res chain seq x y z
N MET A 1 6.51 15.84 16.66
CA MET A 1 5.28 15.03 16.50
C MET A 1 5.26 14.55 15.06
N THR A 2 5.72 13.33 14.81
CA THR A 2 5.67 12.72 13.47
C THR A 2 4.22 12.59 13.08
N ALA A 3 3.81 13.20 11.97
CA ALA A 3 2.48 13.00 11.41
C ALA A 3 2.27 11.50 11.25
N GLU A 4 1.23 10.97 11.88
CA GLU A 4 0.85 9.57 11.72
C GLU A 4 0.58 9.35 10.23
N ALA A 5 1.36 8.47 9.61
CA ALA A 5 1.19 8.17 8.20
C ALA A 5 -0.24 7.61 8.01
N ALA A 6 -1.05 8.27 7.18
CA ALA A 6 -2.46 7.94 6.97
C ALA A 6 -2.63 6.69 6.09
N TRP A 7 -2.10 5.56 6.56
CA TRP A 7 -2.19 4.26 5.90
C TRP A 7 -3.65 3.87 5.67
N GLN A 8 -3.96 3.48 4.42
CA GLN A 8 -5.22 2.87 4.06
C GLN A 8 -5.09 1.36 4.18
N LYS A 9 -5.85 0.78 5.09
CA LYS A 9 -5.91 -0.67 5.30
C LYS A 9 -6.85 -1.30 4.26
N SER A 10 -6.43 -2.40 3.65
CA SER A 10 -7.28 -3.17 2.73
C SER A 10 -8.53 -3.70 3.43
N SER A 11 -9.67 -3.61 2.75
CA SER A 11 -10.94 -4.20 3.21
C SER A 11 -10.94 -5.73 3.20
N TYR A 12 -9.98 -6.36 2.53
CA TYR A 12 -9.81 -7.82 2.49
C TYR A 12 -8.98 -8.37 3.65
N CYS A 13 -8.50 -7.51 4.55
CA CYS A 13 -7.83 -7.93 5.78
C CYS A 13 -8.87 -8.53 6.75
N GLY A 14 -9.03 -9.86 6.68
CA GLY A 14 -9.81 -10.66 7.63
C GLY A 14 -8.94 -11.29 8.73
N GLU A 15 -9.47 -12.30 9.43
CA GLU A 15 -8.69 -13.09 10.39
C GLU A 15 -7.72 -14.02 9.63
N GLY A 16 -6.40 -13.89 9.88
CA GLY A 16 -5.37 -14.73 9.25
C GLY A 16 -4.13 -14.01 8.68
N GLU A 17 -3.84 -12.77 9.07
CA GLU A 17 -2.54 -12.08 8.89
C GLU A 17 -2.12 -11.61 7.48
N ALA A 18 -2.92 -11.76 6.43
CA ALA A 18 -2.56 -11.29 5.06
C ALA A 18 -3.07 -9.87 4.74
N CYS A 19 -2.77 -8.89 5.61
CA CYS A 19 -3.27 -7.53 5.47
C CYS A 19 -2.36 -6.69 4.57
N VAL A 20 -2.95 -5.85 3.73
CA VAL A 20 -2.22 -4.90 2.87
C VAL A 20 -2.53 -3.48 3.32
N TYR A 21 -1.50 -2.67 3.52
CA TYR A 21 -1.57 -1.26 3.86
C TYR A 21 -0.96 -0.45 2.73
N VAL A 22 -1.64 0.62 2.31
CA VAL A 22 -1.19 1.49 1.23
C VAL A 22 -1.16 2.94 1.70
N LEU A 23 -0.09 3.66 1.37
CA LEU A 23 0.06 5.08 1.68
C LEU A 23 0.48 5.85 0.43
N SER A 24 -0.29 6.87 0.08
CA SER A 24 0.09 7.87 -0.91
C SER A 24 0.93 8.96 -0.23
N THR A 25 2.08 9.27 -0.79
CA THR A 25 3.00 10.31 -0.27
C THR A 25 3.18 11.43 -1.28
N PRO A 26 3.56 12.65 -0.84
CA PRO A 26 3.93 13.73 -1.75
C PRO A 26 5.02 13.29 -2.74
N GLY A 27 4.97 13.80 -3.97
CA GLY A 27 5.92 13.41 -5.02
C GLY A 27 5.55 12.15 -5.80
N HIS A 28 4.26 11.79 -5.83
CA HIS A 28 3.70 10.68 -6.62
C HIS A 28 4.21 9.28 -6.27
N LEU A 29 4.66 9.08 -5.03
CA LEU A 29 5.03 7.76 -4.54
C LEU A 29 3.88 7.08 -3.79
N VAL A 30 3.77 5.78 -3.99
CA VAL A 30 2.91 4.86 -3.27
C VAL A 30 3.79 3.91 -2.47
N ARG A 31 3.54 3.83 -1.16
CA ARG A 31 4.17 2.87 -0.26
C ARG A 31 3.18 1.76 0.05
N VAL A 32 3.67 0.52 0.09
CA VAL A 32 2.89 -0.67 0.43
C VAL A 32 3.60 -1.42 1.55
N ALA A 33 2.84 -1.88 2.52
CA ALA A 33 3.31 -2.66 3.65
C ALA A 33 2.31 -3.77 4.00
N ASP A 34 2.78 -4.82 4.67
CA ASP A 34 1.95 -5.90 5.23
C ASP A 34 1.49 -5.59 6.67
N ARG A 35 2.05 -4.54 7.28
CA ARG A 35 1.74 -4.06 8.63
C ARG A 35 1.73 -2.54 8.71
N ALA A 36 0.95 -1.99 9.63
CA ALA A 36 0.86 -0.55 9.89
C ALA A 36 2.02 -0.03 10.76
N ASP A 37 3.25 -0.14 10.25
CA ASP A 37 4.45 0.38 10.91
C ASP A 37 5.15 1.40 9.99
N PRO A 38 5.30 2.67 10.39
CA PRO A 38 5.96 3.70 9.58
C PRO A 38 7.41 3.36 9.16
N ALA A 39 8.13 2.60 10.00
CA ALA A 39 9.49 2.15 9.74
C ALA A 39 9.53 0.90 8.85
N HIS A 40 8.40 0.24 8.65
CA HIS A 40 8.28 -0.92 7.78
C HIS A 40 7.84 -0.49 6.38
N LEU A 41 8.54 -1.00 5.36
CA LEU A 41 8.23 -0.77 3.96
C LEU A 41 8.52 -2.05 3.20
N VAL A 42 7.51 -2.60 2.55
CA VAL A 42 7.68 -3.75 1.67
C VAL A 42 8.01 -3.27 0.26
N LEU A 43 7.31 -2.25 -0.22
CA LEU A 43 7.49 -1.71 -1.56
C LEU A 43 7.22 -0.20 -1.58
N ALA A 44 8.07 0.54 -2.29
CA ALA A 44 7.76 1.89 -2.75
C ALA A 44 7.79 1.91 -4.28
N THR A 45 6.79 2.54 -4.88
CA THR A 45 6.66 2.65 -6.34
C THR A 45 6.03 4.00 -6.70
N THR A 46 5.95 4.32 -7.99
CA THR A 46 5.22 5.50 -8.46
C THR A 46 3.73 5.21 -8.55
N GLN A 47 2.90 6.25 -8.47
CA GLN A 47 1.45 6.15 -8.70
C GLN A 47 1.12 5.54 -10.07
N ALA A 48 1.91 5.87 -11.11
CA ALA A 48 1.72 5.32 -12.46
C ALA A 48 1.95 3.80 -12.49
N ALA A 49 3.09 3.35 -11.97
CA ALA A 49 3.40 1.92 -11.90
C ALA A 49 2.42 1.14 -10.99
N TRP A 50 1.95 1.77 -9.91
CA TRP A 50 0.91 1.18 -9.07
C TRP A 50 -0.42 1.01 -9.81
N ALA A 51 -0.85 2.00 -10.59
CA ALA A 51 -2.06 1.92 -11.39
C ALA A 51 -1.96 0.81 -12.45
N ASP A 52 -0.82 0.69 -13.13
CA ASP A 52 -0.56 -0.39 -14.09
C ASP A 52 -0.57 -1.77 -13.44
N PHE A 53 0.04 -1.90 -12.24
CA PHE A 53 -0.01 -3.13 -11.46
C PHE A 53 -1.45 -3.54 -11.13
N LEU A 54 -2.27 -2.62 -10.61
CA LEU A 54 -3.66 -2.91 -10.27
C LEU A 54 -4.48 -3.33 -11.49
N ARG A 55 -4.23 -2.72 -12.65
CA ARG A 55 -4.87 -3.12 -13.92
C ARG A 55 -4.47 -4.54 -14.30
N ALA A 56 -3.18 -4.84 -14.30
CA ALA A 56 -2.66 -6.16 -14.67
C ALA A 56 -3.18 -7.27 -13.75
N VAL A 57 -3.30 -7.01 -12.44
CA VAL A 57 -3.85 -7.99 -11.48
C VAL A 57 -5.34 -8.23 -11.74
N LYS A 58 -6.14 -7.19 -12.00
CA LYS A 58 -7.58 -7.33 -12.27
C LYS A 58 -7.90 -8.01 -13.60
N GLU A 59 -7.01 -7.89 -14.59
CA GLU A 59 -7.16 -8.55 -15.90
C GLU A 59 -6.78 -10.04 -15.85
N ARG A 60 -5.98 -10.46 -14.87
CA ARG A 60 -5.38 -11.81 -14.80
C ARG A 60 -5.87 -12.65 -13.62
N GLY A 61 -6.44 -12.03 -12.60
CA GLY A 61 -7.06 -12.70 -11.44
C GLY A 61 -8.54 -12.97 -11.64
#